data_AF-A0A6G1RAK3-F1
#
_entry.id   AF-A0A6G1RAK3-F1
#
_cell.length_a   1.000
_cell.length_b   1.000
_cell.length_c   1.000
_cell.angle_alpha   90.00
_cell.angle_beta   90.00
_cell.angle_gamma   90.00
#
_symmetry.space_group_name_H-M   'P 1'
#
loop_
_entity.id
_entity.type
_entity.pdbx_description
1 polymer ?
#
loop_
_entity_poly.entity_id
_entity_poly.type
_entity_poly.pdbx_seq_one_letter_code
_entity_poly.pdbx_strand_id
1 'polypeptide(L)'
;MRRKVLLAALCLCLRWAAALGRAPAAGEAETNFEGIESKFSLRTPAEPDEDVCYLVPGQVDSLAHCNFNHTSKTFVVIHGWTVTGMYESWVPKLVDALYKREPDSNVIVVDWLIRAQQHYPVSAAYTKLVGKDVATFIAWMEEQFNYPLNNV
;
A
#
# COMPACT_ATOMS: atom_id res chain seq x y z
N MET A 1 21.70 -62.51 -53.64
CA MET A 1 22.77 -62.36 -52.62
C MET A 1 23.31 -60.93 -52.74
N ARG A 2 23.36 -60.18 -51.62
CA ARG A 2 23.77 -58.73 -51.47
C ARG A 2 22.76 -57.72 -52.07
N ARG A 3 22.41 -56.59 -51.44
CA ARG A 3 22.70 -55.95 -50.14
C ARG A 3 21.53 -54.98 -49.89
N LYS A 4 20.96 -54.96 -48.69
CA LYS A 4 19.93 -54.01 -48.25
C LYS A 4 20.57 -52.77 -47.60
N VAL A 5 19.72 -51.74 -47.54
CA VAL A 5 19.94 -50.31 -47.41
C VAL A 5 20.20 -49.86 -45.96
N LEU A 6 20.84 -48.69 -45.89
CA LEU A 6 21.10 -47.74 -44.81
C LEU A 6 20.02 -47.54 -43.73
N LEU A 7 20.53 -47.13 -42.54
CA LEU A 7 19.97 -46.21 -41.53
C LEU A 7 18.74 -46.69 -40.73
N ALA A 8 18.53 -46.33 -39.45
CA ALA A 8 19.17 -45.38 -38.55
C ALA A 8 18.88 -45.79 -37.08
N ALA A 9 19.65 -45.16 -36.19
CA ALA A 9 19.68 -45.34 -34.75
C ALA A 9 18.36 -44.99 -34.02
N LEU A 10 18.06 -45.77 -32.97
CA LEU A 10 17.16 -45.38 -31.88
C LEU A 10 17.37 -46.32 -30.68
N CYS A 11 18.06 -45.85 -29.64
CA CYS A 11 17.84 -46.19 -28.22
C CYS A 11 19.04 -45.76 -27.38
N LEU A 12 18.76 -44.97 -26.33
CA LEU A 12 19.45 -44.84 -25.03
C LEU A 12 19.06 -43.44 -24.51
N CYS A 13 17.87 -43.29 -23.94
CA CYS A 13 17.55 -43.56 -22.53
C CYS A 13 18.43 -42.77 -21.55
N LEU A 14 17.77 -41.82 -20.89
CA LEU A 14 18.03 -41.26 -19.56
C LEU A 14 19.44 -40.74 -19.25
N ARG A 15 19.57 -39.41 -19.30
CA ARG A 15 20.41 -38.51 -18.47
C ARG A 15 20.39 -37.18 -19.24
N TRP A 16 19.72 -36.11 -18.81
CA TRP A 16 20.03 -35.32 -17.64
C TRP A 16 18.93 -34.24 -17.55
N ALA A 17 18.14 -34.21 -16.50
CA ALA A 17 17.30 -33.05 -16.18
C ALA A 17 17.03 -33.02 -14.67
N ALA A 18 18.09 -33.08 -13.89
CA ALA A 18 18.08 -32.78 -12.47
C ALA A 18 19.06 -31.63 -12.25
N ALA A 19 18.63 -30.42 -12.62
CA ALA A 19 19.16 -29.14 -12.16
C ALA A 19 18.39 -27.98 -12.82
N LEU A 20 17.06 -27.99 -12.75
CA LEU A 20 16.33 -26.72 -12.70
C LEU A 20 16.20 -26.42 -11.22
N GLY A 21 17.25 -25.80 -10.69
CA GLY A 21 17.14 -25.10 -9.41
C GLY A 21 15.90 -24.23 -9.49
N ARG A 22 15.02 -24.40 -8.51
CA ARG A 22 13.83 -23.57 -8.39
C ARG A 22 14.33 -22.12 -8.39
N ALA A 23 13.98 -21.36 -9.43
CA ALA A 23 14.15 -19.92 -9.39
C ALA A 23 13.46 -19.46 -8.10
N PRO A 24 14.09 -18.59 -7.28
CA PRO A 24 13.38 -17.99 -6.18
C PRO A 24 12.14 -17.34 -6.80
N ALA A 25 10.97 -17.60 -6.20
CA ALA A 25 9.79 -16.81 -6.50
C ALA A 25 10.23 -15.34 -6.42
N ALA A 26 9.84 -14.54 -7.42
CA ALA A 26 10.05 -13.10 -7.38
C ALA A 26 9.70 -12.62 -5.97
N GLY A 27 10.71 -12.05 -5.30
CA GLY A 27 10.77 -12.00 -3.85
C GLY A 27 9.46 -11.54 -3.25
N GLU A 28 8.95 -12.32 -2.31
CA GLU A 28 8.16 -11.77 -1.21
C GLU A 28 9.04 -10.67 -0.61
N ALA A 29 8.83 -9.43 -1.03
CA ALA A 29 9.33 -8.31 -0.28
C ALA A 29 8.60 -8.43 1.05
N GLU A 30 9.26 -8.99 2.06
CA GLU A 30 8.85 -8.76 3.43
C GLU A 30 8.96 -7.25 3.64
N THR A 31 7.86 -6.56 3.35
CA THR A 31 7.74 -5.12 3.50
C THR A 31 7.73 -4.86 4.99
N ASN A 32 8.90 -4.50 5.53
CA ASN A 32 9.01 -4.17 6.94
C ASN A 32 8.27 -2.85 7.22
N PHE A 33 7.16 -2.93 7.94
CA PHE A 33 6.32 -1.80 8.34
C PHE A 33 6.72 -1.15 9.67
N GLU A 34 7.70 -1.72 10.41
CA GLU A 34 8.14 -1.21 11.72
C GLU A 34 8.70 0.22 11.67
N GLY A 35 9.10 0.70 10.50
CA GLY A 35 9.64 2.04 10.30
C GLY A 35 8.60 3.13 9.99
N ILE A 36 7.31 2.76 9.87
CA ILE A 36 6.24 3.70 9.56
C ILE A 36 5.78 4.37 10.86
N GLU A 37 5.91 5.69 10.93
CA GLU A 37 5.38 6.48 12.05
C GLU A 37 4.06 7.17 11.70
N SER A 38 3.82 7.43 10.41
CA SER A 38 2.57 8.04 9.95
C SER A 38 1.40 7.07 10.12
N LYS A 39 0.24 7.54 10.57
CA LYS A 39 -0.96 6.70 10.71
C LYS A 39 -1.98 7.02 9.63
N PHE A 40 -2.75 6.02 9.22
CA PHE A 40 -3.71 6.14 8.11
C PHE A 40 -5.13 5.95 8.64
N SER A 41 -5.81 7.05 8.94
CA SER A 41 -7.15 7.03 9.52
C SER A 41 -8.20 7.02 8.43
N LEU A 42 -9.01 5.96 8.33
CA LEU A 42 -10.15 5.93 7.43
C LEU A 42 -11.32 6.65 8.10
N ARG A 43 -11.65 7.83 7.58
CA ARG A 43 -12.76 8.65 8.09
C ARG A 43 -14.10 8.14 7.58
N THR A 44 -15.19 8.63 8.18
CA THR A 44 -16.55 8.35 7.72
C THR A 44 -17.39 9.62 7.63
N PRO A 45 -18.49 9.64 6.88
CA PRO A 45 -19.43 10.78 6.88
C PRO A 45 -20.06 11.07 8.24
N ALA A 46 -20.12 10.08 9.15
CA ALA A 46 -20.68 10.24 10.49
C ALA A 46 -19.70 10.87 11.47
N GLU A 47 -18.40 10.64 11.27
CA GLU A 47 -17.30 11.05 12.15
C GLU A 47 -16.15 11.65 11.29
N PRO A 48 -16.37 12.82 10.65
CA PRO A 48 -15.39 13.42 9.75
C PRO A 48 -14.20 14.08 10.48
N ASP A 49 -14.33 14.35 11.78
CA ASP A 49 -13.38 15.04 12.64
C ASP A 49 -12.59 14.11 13.57
N GLU A 50 -13.10 12.91 13.85
CA GLU A 50 -12.45 11.91 14.72
C GLU A 50 -11.60 10.87 13.96
N ASP A 51 -10.46 10.49 14.53
CA ASP A 51 -9.64 9.36 14.06
C ASP A 51 -10.04 8.05 14.76
N VAL A 52 -11.17 7.48 14.36
CA VAL A 52 -11.73 6.30 15.04
C VAL A 52 -11.17 4.98 14.49
N CYS A 53 -10.84 4.92 13.20
CA CYS A 53 -10.40 3.68 12.56
C CYS A 53 -9.13 3.84 11.74
N TYR A 54 -8.13 3.00 12.04
CA TYR A 54 -6.82 3.05 11.39
C TYR A 54 -6.58 1.84 10.48
N LEU A 55 -6.15 2.13 9.26
CA LEU A 55 -5.60 1.15 8.34
C LEU A 55 -4.11 0.97 8.67
N VAL A 56 -3.73 -0.24 9.08
CA VAL A 56 -2.38 -0.53 9.60
C VAL A 56 -1.63 -1.39 8.59
N PRO A 57 -0.59 -0.86 7.92
CA PRO A 57 0.25 -1.66 7.03
C PRO A 57 0.73 -2.97 7.67
N GLY A 58 0.63 -4.07 6.93
CA GLY A 58 0.95 -5.42 7.42
C GLY A 58 -0.14 -6.10 8.25
N GLN A 59 -1.17 -5.38 8.71
CA GLN A 59 -2.32 -5.95 9.39
C GLN A 59 -3.53 -5.96 8.46
N VAL A 60 -3.64 -7.04 7.68
CA VAL A 60 -4.68 -7.22 6.64
C VAL A 60 -6.09 -6.99 7.18
N ASP A 61 -6.37 -7.47 8.40
CA ASP A 61 -7.69 -7.37 9.04
C ASP A 61 -8.10 -5.92 9.36
N SER A 62 -7.16 -4.95 9.40
CA SER A 62 -7.48 -3.55 9.68
C SER A 62 -8.38 -2.93 8.61
N LEU A 63 -8.23 -3.31 7.33
CA LEU A 63 -9.10 -2.82 6.25
C LEU A 63 -10.53 -3.32 6.43
N ALA A 64 -10.68 -4.61 6.73
CA ALA A 64 -11.98 -5.21 6.97
C ALA A 64 -12.65 -4.60 8.20
N HIS A 65 -11.87 -4.39 9.28
CA HIS A 65 -12.35 -3.75 10.51
C HIS A 65 -12.86 -2.32 10.27
N CYS A 66 -12.16 -1.55 9.42
CA CYS A 66 -12.56 -0.19 9.07
C CYS A 66 -13.60 -0.12 7.94
N ASN A 67 -14.07 -1.25 7.41
CA ASN A 67 -14.98 -1.32 6.26
C ASN A 67 -14.44 -0.60 5.02
N PHE A 68 -13.14 -0.72 4.74
CA PHE A 68 -12.54 -0.18 3.53
C PHE A 68 -13.19 -0.78 2.28
N ASN A 69 -13.66 0.06 1.35
CA ASN A 69 -14.26 -0.40 0.11
C ASN A 69 -13.20 -0.60 -0.97
N HIS A 70 -12.84 -1.85 -1.25
CA HIS A 70 -11.83 -2.24 -2.24
C HIS A 70 -12.17 -1.86 -3.69
N THR A 71 -13.43 -1.54 -4.00
CA THR A 71 -13.88 -1.22 -5.35
C THR A 71 -13.99 0.28 -5.61
N SER A 72 -14.05 1.07 -4.54
CA SER A 72 -14.22 2.52 -4.62
C SER A 72 -12.92 3.26 -4.81
N LYS A 73 -13.02 4.52 -5.24
CA LYS A 73 -11.90 5.46 -5.23
C LYS A 73 -11.49 5.79 -3.79
N THR A 74 -10.21 6.02 -3.57
CA THR A 74 -9.64 6.45 -2.29
C THR A 74 -9.07 7.86 -2.44
N PHE A 75 -9.36 8.73 -1.48
CA PHE A 75 -8.72 10.04 -1.35
C PHE A 75 -7.78 10.02 -0.16
N VAL A 76 -6.53 10.44 -0.37
CA VAL A 76 -5.51 10.53 0.70
C VAL A 76 -5.30 12.00 1.06
N VAL A 77 -5.83 12.41 2.20
CA VAL A 77 -5.69 13.76 2.76
C VAL A 77 -4.47 13.80 3.65
N ILE A 78 -3.50 14.63 3.30
CA ILE A 78 -2.24 14.80 4.05
C ILE A 78 -2.17 16.23 4.55
N HIS A 79 -2.16 16.43 5.86
CA HIS A 79 -2.10 17.78 6.45
C HIS A 79 -0.70 18.40 6.32
N GLY A 80 -0.59 19.68 6.71
CA GLY A 80 0.66 20.45 6.68
C GLY A 80 1.39 20.55 8.02
N TRP A 81 2.28 21.53 8.10
CA TRP A 81 2.93 21.94 9.35
C TRP A 81 1.92 22.56 10.32
N THR A 82 2.04 22.25 11.62
CA THR A 82 1.16 22.76 12.67
C THR A 82 1.98 23.15 13.90
N VAL A 83 1.64 24.27 14.56
CA VAL A 83 2.24 24.64 15.85
C VAL A 83 1.64 23.81 16.99
N THR A 84 0.35 23.50 16.87
CA THR A 84 -0.44 22.96 17.98
C THR A 84 -0.31 21.45 18.12
N GLY A 85 0.13 20.76 17.06
CA GLY A 85 0.14 19.29 17.03
C GLY A 85 -1.27 18.71 16.93
N MET A 86 -2.22 19.50 16.45
CA MET A 86 -3.61 19.10 16.22
C MET A 86 -4.00 19.41 14.78
N TYR A 87 -4.99 18.68 14.25
CA TYR A 87 -5.58 18.98 12.95
C TYR A 87 -6.20 20.38 12.92
N GLU A 88 -6.01 21.10 11.82
CA GLU A 88 -6.74 22.34 11.62
C GLU A 88 -8.19 22.09 11.17
N SER A 89 -9.05 23.09 11.37
CA SER A 89 -10.49 22.99 11.08
C SER A 89 -10.84 22.72 9.60
N TRP A 90 -9.88 22.76 8.68
CA TRP A 90 -10.12 22.44 7.27
C TRP A 90 -10.19 20.93 7.02
N VAL A 91 -9.53 20.10 7.85
CA VAL A 91 -9.47 18.64 7.67
C VAL A 91 -10.88 18.03 7.64
N PRO A 92 -11.73 18.18 8.67
CA PRO A 92 -13.08 17.64 8.65
C PRO A 92 -13.95 18.26 7.55
N LYS A 93 -13.76 19.55 7.23
CA LYS A 93 -14.51 20.22 6.15
C LYS A 93 -14.20 19.62 4.78
N LEU A 94 -12.94 19.22 4.54
CA LEU A 94 -12.53 18.57 3.31
C LEU A 94 -13.06 17.13 3.25
N VAL A 95 -12.95 16.38 4.34
CA VAL A 95 -13.51 15.01 4.45
C VAL A 95 -15.01 15.03 4.11
N ASP A 96 -15.77 15.92 4.73
CA ASP A 96 -17.19 16.12 4.43
C ASP A 96 -17.46 16.45 2.96
N ALA A 97 -16.67 17.34 2.38
CA ALA A 97 -16.86 17.77 1.00
C ALA A 97 -16.57 16.62 0.01
N LEU A 98 -15.56 15.79 0.30
CA LEU A 98 -15.22 14.62 -0.49
C LEU A 98 -16.34 13.59 -0.44
N TYR A 99 -16.86 13.26 0.74
CA TYR A 99 -17.99 12.33 0.87
C TYR A 99 -19.29 12.88 0.25
N LYS A 100 -19.53 14.18 0.30
CA LYS A 100 -20.67 14.80 -0.41
C LYS A 100 -20.54 14.65 -1.93
N ARG A 101 -19.32 14.67 -2.47
CA ARG A 101 -19.06 14.60 -3.91
C ARG A 101 -18.97 13.16 -4.41
N GLU A 102 -18.37 12.27 -3.62
CA GLU A 102 -18.12 10.85 -3.93
C GLU A 102 -18.52 10.00 -2.70
N PRO A 103 -19.84 9.72 -2.51
CA PRO A 103 -20.35 9.10 -1.28
C PRO A 103 -19.82 7.71 -0.97
N ASP A 104 -19.48 6.95 -2.01
CA ASP A 104 -18.99 5.58 -1.88
C ASP A 104 -17.47 5.50 -1.75
N SER A 105 -16.75 6.63 -1.80
CA SER A 105 -15.28 6.66 -1.74
C SER A 105 -14.72 6.30 -0.35
N ASN A 106 -13.43 5.98 -0.30
CA ASN A 106 -12.67 5.93 0.95
C ASN A 106 -11.97 7.29 1.15
N VAL A 107 -12.02 7.89 2.33
CA VAL A 107 -11.24 9.10 2.63
C VAL A 107 -10.29 8.80 3.79
N ILE A 108 -9.00 8.72 3.47
CA ILE A 108 -7.93 8.44 4.44
C ILE A 108 -7.29 9.78 4.82
N VAL A 109 -7.24 10.08 6.12
CA VAL A 109 -6.45 11.18 6.67
C VAL A 109 -5.13 10.61 7.20
N VAL A 110 -4.01 11.17 6.74
CA VAL A 110 -2.66 10.77 7.17
C VAL A 110 -2.25 11.61 8.37
N ASP A 111 -2.13 10.98 9.54
CA ASP A 111 -1.56 11.56 10.76
C ASP A 111 -0.03 11.51 10.68
N TRP A 112 0.61 12.69 10.56
CA TRP A 112 2.04 12.87 10.80
C TRP A 112 2.29 14.02 11.78
N LEU A 113 1.34 14.29 12.70
CA LEU A 113 1.33 15.46 13.59
C LEU A 113 2.62 15.61 14.40
N ILE A 114 3.19 14.51 14.90
CA ILE A 114 4.44 14.52 15.67
C ILE A 114 5.61 15.07 14.83
N ARG A 115 5.71 14.66 13.57
CA ARG A 115 6.73 15.16 12.63
C ARG A 115 6.39 16.55 12.11
N ALA A 116 5.10 16.89 12.03
CA ALA A 116 4.62 18.20 11.58
C ALA A 116 4.84 19.31 12.62
N GLN A 117 4.81 18.99 13.92
CA GLN A 117 4.91 19.96 15.02
C GLN A 117 6.34 20.34 15.43
N GLN A 118 7.33 20.03 14.60
CA GLN A 118 8.71 20.42 14.85
C GLN A 118 8.99 21.84 14.34
N HIS A 119 10.20 22.35 14.64
CA HIS A 119 10.67 23.60 14.03
C HIS A 119 10.59 23.48 12.50
N TYR A 120 10.10 24.52 11.81
CA TYR A 120 9.64 24.39 10.41
C TYR A 120 10.63 23.70 9.44
N PRO A 121 11.93 24.04 9.38
CA PRO A 121 12.90 23.32 8.57
C PRO A 121 13.05 21.82 8.91
N VAL A 122 12.86 21.44 10.17
CA VAL A 122 12.90 20.05 10.63
C VAL A 122 11.65 19.31 10.13
N SER A 123 10.45 19.87 10.32
CA SER A 123 9.21 19.31 9.78
C SER A 123 9.25 19.20 8.26
N ALA A 124 9.80 20.21 7.58
CA ALA A 124 9.99 20.19 6.13
C ALA A 124 10.91 19.03 5.70
N ALA A 125 11.99 18.75 6.45
CA ALA A 125 12.85 17.60 6.18
C ALA A 125 12.12 16.25 6.40
N TYR A 126 11.22 16.18 7.38
CA TYR A 126 10.44 14.97 7.64
C TYR A 126 9.45 14.60 6.53
N THR A 127 9.10 15.53 5.63
CA THR A 127 8.25 15.22 4.47
C THR A 127 8.81 14.08 3.61
N LYS A 128 10.14 13.91 3.57
CA LYS A 128 10.77 12.76 2.89
C LYS A 128 10.42 11.42 3.55
N LEU A 129 10.37 11.38 4.87
CA LEU A 129 9.97 10.17 5.62
C LEU A 129 8.46 9.93 5.52
N VAL A 130 7.65 10.98 5.66
CA VAL A 130 6.18 10.86 5.50
C VAL A 130 5.82 10.40 4.08
N GLY A 131 6.50 10.93 3.06
CA GLY A 131 6.32 10.47 1.68
C GLY A 131 6.71 9.00 1.49
N LYS A 132 7.75 8.53 2.17
CA LYS A 132 8.12 7.10 2.19
C LYS A 132 7.03 6.26 2.88
N ASP A 133 6.54 6.69 4.04
CA ASP A 133 5.48 6.00 4.78
C ASP A 133 4.22 5.84 3.92
N VAL A 134 3.78 6.92 3.27
CA VAL A 134 2.61 6.91 2.36
C VAL A 134 2.86 6.00 1.16
N ALA A 135 4.04 6.06 0.54
CA ALA A 135 4.38 5.19 -0.59
C ALA A 135 4.41 3.72 -0.18
N THR A 136 4.95 3.39 1.00
CA THR A 136 4.96 2.02 1.52
C THR A 136 3.55 1.52 1.84
N PHE A 137 2.68 2.36 2.41
CA PHE A 137 1.26 2.02 2.60
C PHE A 137 0.56 1.75 1.26
N ILE A 138 0.74 2.63 0.26
CA ILE A 138 0.11 2.46 -1.06
C ILE A 138 0.62 1.20 -1.76
N ALA A 139 1.93 0.93 -1.71
CA ALA A 139 2.52 -0.28 -2.27
C ALA A 139 1.96 -1.54 -1.58
N TRP A 140 1.82 -1.53 -0.26
CA TRP A 140 1.19 -2.62 0.47
C TRP A 140 -0.27 -2.85 0.05
N MET A 141 -1.04 -1.78 -0.19
CA MET A 141 -2.41 -1.88 -0.70
C MET A 141 -2.47 -2.54 -2.08
N GLU A 142 -1.55 -2.16 -2.98
CA GLU A 142 -1.41 -2.75 -4.31
C GLU A 142 -1.00 -4.22 -4.23
N GLU A 143 0.05 -4.54 -3.47
CA GLU A 143 0.62 -5.89 -3.40
C GLU A 143 -0.30 -6.89 -2.70
N GLN A 144 -0.93 -6.51 -1.59
CA GLN A 144 -1.72 -7.45 -0.77
C GLN A 144 -3.16 -7.59 -1.25
N PHE A 145 -3.75 -6.53 -1.78
CA PHE A 145 -5.17 -6.51 -2.15
C PHE A 145 -5.40 -6.31 -3.64
N ASN A 146 -4.33 -6.21 -4.43
CA ASN A 146 -4.41 -5.91 -5.85
C ASN A 146 -5.17 -4.60 -6.12
N TYR A 147 -5.14 -3.67 -5.14
CA TYR A 147 -5.87 -2.41 -5.20
C TYR A 147 -5.22 -1.50 -6.26
N PRO A 148 -5.98 -1.04 -7.25
CA PRO A 148 -5.39 -0.41 -8.42
C PRO A 148 -4.96 1.04 -8.12
N LEU A 149 -3.70 1.39 -8.43
CA LEU A 149 -3.14 2.71 -8.09
C LEU A 149 -3.85 3.89 -8.75
N ASN A 150 -4.53 3.68 -9.88
CA ASN A 150 -5.36 4.70 -10.52
C ASN A 150 -6.69 4.98 -9.78
N ASN A 151 -6.99 4.23 -8.71
CA ASN A 151 -8.08 4.51 -7.77
C ASN A 151 -7.61 5.28 -6.52
N VAL A 152 -6.37 5.77 -6.48
CA VAL A 152 -5.86 6.68 -5.43
C VAL A 152 -5.77 8.11 -5.97
#